data_AF-A0A8J7I138-F1
#
_entry.id   AF-A0A8J7I138-F1
#
_cell.length_a   1.000
_cell.length_b   1.000
_cell.length_c   1.000
_cell.angle_alpha   90.00
_cell.angle_beta   90.00
_cell.angle_gamma   90.00
#
_symmetry.space_group_name_H-M   'P 1'
#
loop_
_entity.id
_entity.type
_entity.pdbx_description
1 polymer ?
#
loop_
_entity_poly.entity_id
_entity_poly.type
_entity_poly.pdbx_seq_one_letter_code
_entity_poly.pdbx_strand_id
1 'polypeptide(L)'
;MIRIVRSTALQTVFKVLTLSGKGRKPFLQVIIDLTTLEKRGKFQEFSDLIRVYNGKRGLHLVVVYLVIGKCRIPWNFRVWRGKGTPSPAQLGLKLVQGLPKILTERF
;
A
#
# COMPACT_ATOMS: atom_id res chain seq x y z
N MET A 1 9.65 -10.17 8.54
CA MET A 1 10.00 -9.35 7.35
C MET A 1 9.25 -8.00 7.30
N ILE A 2 7.90 -7.98 7.37
CA ILE A 2 7.08 -6.74 7.27
C ILE A 2 7.42 -5.65 8.31
N ARG A 3 7.76 -6.03 9.56
CA ARG A 3 8.05 -5.07 10.65
C ARG A 3 9.36 -4.30 10.43
N ILE A 4 10.39 -4.94 9.86
CA ILE A 4 11.69 -4.33 9.56
C ILE A 4 11.53 -3.33 8.41
N VAL A 5 10.78 -3.69 7.37
CA VAL A 5 10.50 -2.78 6.24
C VAL A 5 9.73 -1.55 6.74
N ARG A 6 8.72 -1.74 7.60
CA ARG A 6 7.95 -0.61 8.17
C ARG A 6 8.78 0.30 9.06
N SER A 7 9.65 -0.26 9.91
CA SER A 7 10.54 0.56 10.76
C SER A 7 11.54 1.35 9.92
N THR A 8 12.16 0.71 8.92
CA THR A 8 13.06 1.39 7.97
C THR A 8 12.33 2.49 7.20
N ALA A 9 11.10 2.22 6.73
CA ALA A 9 10.27 3.20 6.05
C ALA A 9 10.01 4.45 6.91
N LEU A 10 9.64 4.26 8.18
CA LEU A 10 9.43 5.35 9.13
C LEU A 10 10.72 6.16 9.35
N GLN A 11 11.86 5.49 9.52
CA GLN A 11 13.14 6.16 9.67
C GLN A 11 13.49 7.01 8.45
N THR A 12 13.26 6.49 7.23
CA THR A 12 13.44 7.25 5.99
C THR A 12 12.54 8.47 5.94
N VAL A 13 11.25 8.32 6.27
CA VAL A 13 10.30 9.44 6.30
C VAL A 13 10.75 10.51 7.30
N PHE A 14 11.11 10.13 8.54
CA PHE A 14 11.58 11.08 9.54
C PHE A 14 12.88 11.75 9.14
N LYS A 15 13.84 11.01 8.58
CA LYS A 15 15.10 11.58 8.08
C LYS A 15 14.84 12.66 7.02
N VAL A 16 13.95 12.41 6.07
CA VAL A 16 13.59 13.40 5.03
C VAL A 16 12.92 14.63 5.65
N LEU A 17 12.03 14.44 6.62
CA LEU A 17 11.42 15.57 7.36
C LEU A 17 12.45 16.42 8.09
N THR A 18 13.37 15.79 8.82
CA THR A 18 14.38 16.48 9.64
C THR A 18 15.42 17.20 8.79
N LEU A 19 15.81 16.63 7.64
CA LEU A 19 16.77 17.25 6.72
C LEU A 19 16.18 18.42 5.91
N SER A 20 14.87 18.63 5.97
CA SER A 20 14.24 19.73 5.25
C SER A 20 14.57 21.06 5.92
N GLY A 21 15.36 21.89 5.24
CA GLY A 21 15.82 23.20 5.72
C GLY A 21 14.71 24.26 5.83
N LYS A 22 15.10 25.52 6.03
CA LYS A 22 14.15 26.66 6.07
C LYS A 22 13.47 26.80 4.70
N GLY A 23 12.16 26.54 4.64
CA GLY A 23 11.37 26.56 3.41
C GLY A 23 10.09 25.76 3.53
N ARG A 24 9.48 25.40 2.39
CA ARG A 24 8.27 24.57 2.36
C ARG A 24 8.57 23.19 2.93
N LYS A 25 7.91 22.84 4.03
CA LYS A 25 8.00 21.50 4.62
C LYS A 25 7.53 20.45 3.61
N PRO A 26 8.21 19.30 3.48
CA PRO A 26 7.71 18.21 2.67
C PRO A 26 6.41 17.69 3.28
N PHE A 27 5.47 17.32 2.42
CA PHE A 27 4.23 16.68 2.83
C PHE A 27 4.29 15.19 2.47
N LEU A 28 3.72 14.36 3.34
CA LEU A 28 3.60 12.94 3.10
C LEU A 28 2.34 12.68 2.27
N GLN A 29 2.51 12.04 1.12
CA GLN A 29 1.41 11.55 0.31
C GLN A 29 1.20 10.07 0.59
N VAL A 30 -0.07 9.69 0.77
CA VAL A 30 -0.48 8.29 0.87
C VAL A 30 -1.16 7.92 -0.44
N ILE A 31 -0.50 7.11 -1.26
CA ILE A 31 -1.02 6.67 -2.55
C ILE A 31 -1.57 5.26 -2.40
N ILE A 32 -2.82 5.05 -2.81
CA ILE A 32 -3.46 3.74 -2.87
C ILE A 32 -3.57 3.35 -4.34
N ASP A 33 -3.15 2.14 -4.67
CA ASP A 33 -3.28 1.60 -6.02
C ASP A 33 -3.90 0.20 -5.98
N LEU A 34 -4.63 -0.16 -7.05
CA LEU A 34 -5.12 -1.51 -7.28
C LEU A 34 -4.32 -2.12 -8.44
N THR A 35 -3.39 -3.00 -8.10
CA THR A 35 -2.54 -3.69 -9.07
C THR A 35 -3.01 -5.13 -9.26
N THR A 36 -2.97 -5.64 -10.49
CA THR A 36 -3.25 -7.05 -10.78
C THR A 36 -1.98 -7.75 -11.20
N LEU A 37 -1.56 -8.77 -10.45
CA LEU A 37 -0.54 -9.70 -10.93
C LEU A 37 -1.23 -10.75 -11.80
N GLU A 38 -1.25 -10.50 -13.11
CA GLU A 38 -1.85 -11.40 -14.07
C GLU A 38 -1.19 -12.78 -14.00
N LYS A 39 -2.02 -13.83 -14.00
CA LYS A 39 -1.54 -15.21 -13.96
C LYS A 39 -2.16 -16.02 -15.09
N ARG A 40 -1.28 -16.61 -15.90
CA ARG A 40 -1.60 -17.51 -17.01
C ARG A 40 -1.28 -18.95 -16.59
N GLY A 41 -2.23 -19.88 -16.77
CA GLY A 41 -2.10 -21.28 -16.35
C GLY A 41 -2.94 -21.67 -15.13
N LYS A 42 -2.83 -22.94 -14.75
CA LYS A 42 -3.55 -23.57 -13.63
C LYS A 42 -2.69 -23.49 -12.37
N PHE A 43 -3.02 -22.57 -11.47
CA PHE A 43 -2.38 -22.41 -10.16
C PHE A 43 -3.35 -22.91 -9.07
N GLN A 44 -3.46 -24.23 -8.95
CA GLN A 44 -4.49 -24.87 -8.14
C GLN A 44 -4.32 -24.57 -6.65
N GLU A 45 -3.07 -24.51 -6.16
CA GLU A 45 -2.75 -24.14 -4.78
C GLU A 45 -3.13 -22.69 -4.42
N PHE A 46 -3.29 -21.83 -5.42
CA PHE A 46 -3.69 -20.43 -5.24
C PHE A 46 -5.09 -20.17 -5.78
N SER A 47 -5.91 -21.22 -5.97
CA SER A 47 -7.28 -21.09 -6.49
C SER A 47 -8.11 -20.10 -5.70
N ASP A 48 -7.85 -19.95 -4.40
CA ASP A 48 -8.60 -19.06 -3.49
C ASP A 48 -8.14 -17.60 -3.54
N LEU A 49 -7.02 -17.34 -4.22
CA LEU A 49 -6.40 -16.04 -4.36
C LEU A 49 -6.54 -15.49 -5.78
N ILE A 50 -6.52 -16.37 -6.79
CA ILE A 50 -6.69 -15.97 -8.18
C ILE A 50 -8.17 -15.73 -8.46
N ARG A 51 -8.50 -14.50 -8.88
CA ARG A 51 -9.86 -14.06 -9.20
C ARG A 51 -9.87 -13.35 -10.54
N VAL A 52 -11.07 -13.03 -11.02
CA VAL A 52 -11.27 -12.15 -12.17
C VAL A 52 -11.85 -10.84 -11.65
N TYR A 53 -11.18 -9.74 -11.97
CA TYR A 53 -11.62 -8.39 -11.68
C TYR A 53 -11.47 -7.54 -12.94
N ASN A 54 -12.53 -6.84 -13.36
CA ASN A 54 -12.56 -6.01 -14.57
C ASN A 54 -11.94 -6.71 -15.81
N GLY A 55 -12.30 -7.97 -16.04
CA GLY A 55 -11.83 -8.77 -17.17
C GLY A 55 -10.40 -9.31 -17.05
N LYS A 56 -9.67 -9.00 -15.97
CA LYS A 56 -8.30 -9.49 -15.73
C LYS A 56 -8.30 -10.63 -14.74
N ARG A 57 -7.67 -11.76 -15.11
CA ARG A 57 -7.48 -12.92 -14.22
C ARG A 57 -6.12 -12.85 -13.53
N GLY A 58 -6.12 -12.79 -12.20
CA GLY A 58 -4.88 -12.73 -11.44
C GLY A 58 -5.06 -12.56 -9.94
N LEU A 59 -3.96 -12.25 -9.29
CA LEU A 59 -3.97 -11.80 -7.90
C LEU A 59 -4.18 -10.29 -7.88
N HIS A 60 -5.30 -9.85 -7.30
CA HIS A 60 -5.61 -8.43 -7.21
C HIS A 60 -5.18 -7.89 -5.85
N LEU A 61 -4.29 -6.89 -5.87
CA LEU A 61 -3.63 -6.31 -4.71
C LEU A 61 -4.01 -4.84 -4.58
N VAL A 62 -4.57 -4.47 -3.44
CA VAL A 62 -4.65 -3.08 -3.03
C VAL A 62 -3.38 -2.76 -2.26
N VAL A 63 -2.56 -1.84 -2.77
CA VAL A 63 -1.26 -1.49 -2.20
C VAL A 63 -1.27 -0.04 -1.74
N VAL A 64 -0.72 0.21 -0.55
CA VAL A 64 -0.46 1.56 -0.05
C VAL A 64 1.02 1.88 -0.16
N TYR A 65 1.31 3.03 -0.72
CA TYR A 65 2.64 3.63 -0.78
C TYR A 65 2.67 4.90 0.06
N LEU A 66 3.76 5.08 0.79
CA LEU A 66 4.13 6.35 1.40
C LEU A 66 5.08 7.07 0.44
N VAL A 67 4.74 8.30 0.07
CA VAL A 67 5.56 9.12 -0.83
C VAL A 67 5.94 10.43 -0.16
N ILE A 68 7.24 10.70 -0.11
CA ILE A 68 7.79 11.95 0.42
C ILE A 68 8.91 12.44 -0.50
N GLY A 69 8.69 13.61 -1.12
CA GLY A 69 9.56 14.10 -2.19
C GLY A 69 9.67 13.08 -3.34
N LYS A 70 10.89 12.61 -3.64
CA LYS A 70 11.17 11.60 -4.67
C LYS A 70 11.15 10.15 -4.15
N CYS A 71 10.98 9.95 -2.85
CA CYS A 71 11.01 8.64 -2.23
C CYS A 71 9.61 8.01 -2.21
N ARG A 72 9.45 6.82 -2.80
CA ARG A 72 8.21 6.02 -2.76
C ARG A 72 8.47 4.70 -2.07
N ILE A 73 7.77 4.45 -0.97
CA ILE A 73 8.00 3.29 -0.11
C ILE A 73 6.73 2.44 -0.05
N PRO A 74 6.77 1.14 -0.39
CA PRO A 74 5.62 0.25 -0.19
C PRO A 74 5.39 0.05 1.31
N TRP A 75 4.19 0.38 1.78
CA TRP A 75 3.86 0.32 3.20
C TRP A 75 3.17 -0.98 3.59
N ASN A 76 2.09 -1.29 2.87
CA ASN A 76 1.25 -2.44 3.18
C ASN A 76 0.38 -2.78 1.97
N PHE A 77 -0.19 -3.98 1.96
CA PHE A 77 -1.14 -4.40 0.94
C PHE A 77 -2.25 -5.30 1.50
N ARG A 78 -3.31 -5.44 0.73
CA ARG A 78 -4.38 -6.42 0.93
C ARG A 78 -4.71 -7.11 -0.38
N VAL A 79 -4.97 -8.41 -0.29
CA VAL A 79 -5.47 -9.18 -1.43
C VAL A 79 -6.98 -9.04 -1.47
N TRP A 80 -7.53 -8.69 -2.64
CA TRP A 80 -8.96 -8.76 -2.88
C TRP A 80 -9.39 -10.21 -3.14
N ARG A 81 -10.44 -10.67 -2.45
CA ARG A 81 -10.81 -12.08 -2.38
C ARG A 81 -11.98 -12.48 -3.29
N GLY A 82 -12.52 -11.55 -4.05
CA GLY A 82 -13.64 -11.79 -4.95
C GLY A 82 -14.93 -11.08 -4.50
N LYS A 83 -16.00 -11.32 -5.24
CA LYS A 83 -17.35 -10.82 -4.91
C LYS A 83 -17.82 -11.39 -3.56
N GLY A 84 -18.63 -10.63 -2.83
CA GLY A 84 -19.07 -10.99 -1.47
C GLY A 84 -18.03 -10.74 -0.37
N THR A 85 -16.81 -10.33 -0.73
CA THR A 85 -15.79 -9.87 0.22
C THR A 85 -15.61 -8.34 0.11
N PRO A 86 -14.92 -7.67 1.05
CA PRO A 86 -14.74 -6.22 0.99
C PRO A 86 -14.18 -5.76 -0.36
N SER A 87 -14.76 -4.69 -0.91
CA SER A 87 -14.35 -4.13 -2.19
C SER A 87 -12.92 -3.58 -2.14
N PRO A 88 -12.23 -3.40 -3.29
CA PRO A 88 -10.90 -2.78 -3.31
C PRO A 88 -10.85 -1.42 -2.60
N ALA A 89 -11.90 -0.59 -2.75
CA ALA A 89 -12.02 0.68 -2.05
C ALA A 89 -12.12 0.49 -0.52
N GLN A 90 -12.94 -0.45 -0.05
CA GLN A 90 -13.04 -0.77 1.37
C GLN A 90 -11.73 -1.32 1.94
N LEU A 91 -11.00 -2.13 1.17
CA LEU A 91 -9.66 -2.61 1.54
C LEU A 91 -8.66 -1.45 1.62
N GLY A 92 -8.71 -0.51 0.67
CA GLY A 92 -7.92 0.72 0.68
C GLY A 92 -8.19 1.56 1.93
N LEU A 93 -9.46 1.78 2.27
CA LEU A 93 -9.85 2.49 3.49
C LEU A 93 -9.31 1.81 4.75
N LYS A 94 -9.44 0.49 4.86
CA LYS A 94 -8.87 -0.29 5.99
C LYS A 94 -7.35 -0.14 6.08
N LEU A 95 -6.66 -0.05 4.95
CA LEU A 95 -5.21 0.15 4.93
C LEU A 95 -4.81 1.55 5.42
N VAL A 96 -5.57 2.58 5.04
CA VAL A 96 -5.37 3.97 5.53
C VAL A 96 -5.66 4.08 7.01
N GLN A 97 -6.77 3.49 7.48
CA GLN A 97 -7.11 3.46 8.91
C GLN A 97 -6.06 2.73 9.77
N GLY A 98 -5.30 1.81 9.17
CA GLY A 98 -4.19 1.09 9.81
C GLY A 98 -2.84 1.83 9.78
N LEU A 99 -2.81 3.09 9.31
CA LEU A 99 -1.59 3.90 9.36
C LEU A 99 -1.28 4.32 10.80
N PRO A 100 0.01 4.32 11.21
CA PRO A 100 0.41 4.85 12.50
C PRO A 100 0.00 6.31 12.63
N LYS A 101 -0.61 6.67 13.78
CA LYS A 101 -1.05 8.04 14.08
C LYS A 101 0.04 9.10 13.89
N ILE A 102 1.30 8.74 14.17
CA ILE A 102 2.45 9.64 13.96
C ILE A 102 2.62 10.10 12.50
N LEU A 103 2.11 9.35 11.52
CA LEU A 103 2.11 9.74 10.11
C LEU A 103 0.91 10.60 9.71
N THR A 104 -0.17 10.59 10.49
CA THR A 104 -1.39 11.35 10.21
C THR A 104 -1.51 12.63 11.06
N GLU A 105 -0.86 12.69 12.22
CA GLU A 105 -0.92 13.83 13.14
C GLU A 105 0.19 14.87 12.89
N ARG A 106 1.30 14.48 12.24
CA ARG A 106 2.47 15.35 12.01
C ARG A 106 2.45 16.13 10.69
N PHE A 107 1.49 15.85 9.81
CA PHE A 107 1.46 16.32 8.43
C PHE A 107 0.17 17.06 8.11
#